data_AF-A0A4Y2H0B1-F1
#
_entry.id   AF-A0A4Y2H0B1-F1
#
_cell.length_a   1.000
_cell.length_b   1.000
_cell.length_c   1.000
_cell.angle_alpha   90.00
_cell.angle_beta   90.00
_cell.angle_gamma   90.00
#
_symmetry.space_group_name_H-M   'P 1'
#
loop_
_entity.id
_entity.type
_entity.pdbx_description
1 polymer ?
#
loop_
_entity_poly.entity_id
_entity_poly.type
_entity_poly.pdbx_seq_one_letter_code
_entity_poly.pdbx_strand_id
1 'polypeptide(L)'
;MLVEKKCKVSAADKKGDTALHIAMRARSKAIVEILLRNPKNSQLLYRPNRAGETPYNIDSNHQKSILAQIFGARRLNTNEDSENRLGYDLYSSALADILSEPSLNMPISVGLYAKWGSGKSFLLKKLENEMRSFAIQWIEPMFEFTKLVYLIILLLSLMVGFVLAFSTKNWISGAYLAVGTFLSVIVFLGGVIYFNKHYDLSWVYKLSLYLANQLNSLRTLLFVIFCSPPANKSDSDADPVRFIFTEKTKVTSSGTQTSVLNIITSLNIAVEKEFGLFTCRLYRVLKPKLVASQWWKFRTICCIPNFLIAIFLLLSLGGLITLLLETDAANFYSEPNEYTTIFRSIFIGMLCICGVVISLNLYTFLRIIKTLIFSHQRRIAGSFLRIASPKNENCISSLKKEVDTIVQMV
;
A
#
# COMPACT_ATOMS: atom_id res chain seq x y z
N MET A 1 -23.15 10.73 -30.07
CA MET A 1 -22.99 9.49 -30.85
C MET A 1 -21.77 8.64 -30.47
N LEU A 2 -20.52 9.03 -30.75
CA LEU A 2 -19.34 8.16 -30.49
C LEU A 2 -19.13 7.86 -28.99
N VAL A 3 -19.27 8.88 -28.14
CA VAL A 3 -19.18 8.72 -26.67
C VAL A 3 -20.31 7.82 -26.14
N GLU A 4 -21.52 7.90 -26.72
CA GLU A 4 -22.66 7.05 -26.36
C GLU A 4 -22.43 5.57 -26.73
N LYS A 5 -21.64 5.31 -27.79
CA LYS A 5 -21.19 3.97 -28.17
C LYS A 5 -19.98 3.47 -27.35
N LYS A 6 -19.71 4.05 -26.17
CA LYS A 6 -18.60 3.69 -25.26
C LYS A 6 -17.20 3.81 -25.89
N CYS A 7 -16.99 4.80 -26.76
CA CYS A 7 -15.65 5.12 -27.25
C CYS A 7 -14.70 5.47 -26.10
N LYS A 8 -13.48 4.97 -26.16
CA LYS A 8 -12.44 5.25 -25.15
C LYS A 8 -11.99 6.70 -25.23
N VAL A 9 -12.28 7.47 -24.20
CA VAL A 9 -11.92 8.91 -24.13
C VAL A 9 -10.48 9.09 -23.65
N SER A 10 -9.92 8.10 -22.97
CA SER A 10 -8.55 8.06 -22.46
C SER A 10 -7.48 7.68 -23.50
N ALA A 11 -7.87 7.49 -24.77
CA ALA A 11 -6.94 7.26 -25.86
C ALA A 11 -6.08 8.51 -26.10
N ALA A 12 -4.79 8.31 -26.36
CA ALA A 12 -3.82 9.37 -26.60
C ALA A 12 -3.17 9.21 -27.97
N ASP A 13 -2.84 10.33 -28.61
CA ASP A 13 -2.14 10.36 -29.88
C ASP A 13 -0.63 10.08 -29.74
N LYS A 14 0.13 10.24 -30.83
CA LYS A 14 1.60 10.07 -30.82
C LYS A 14 2.33 11.08 -29.92
N LYS A 15 1.71 12.22 -29.60
CA LYS A 15 2.25 13.24 -28.69
C LYS A 15 1.79 13.04 -27.24
N GLY A 16 0.94 12.04 -26.99
CA GLY A 16 0.35 11.81 -25.67
C GLY A 16 -0.87 12.72 -25.40
N ASP A 17 -1.33 13.49 -26.39
CA ASP A 17 -2.53 14.31 -26.28
C ASP A 17 -3.76 13.40 -26.31
N THR A 18 -4.55 13.45 -25.25
CA THR A 18 -5.88 12.80 -25.21
C THR A 18 -6.92 13.64 -25.94
N ALA A 19 -8.10 13.06 -26.21
CA ALA A 19 -9.23 13.80 -26.76
C ALA A 19 -9.55 15.08 -25.95
N LEU A 20 -9.29 15.05 -24.63
CA LEU A 20 -9.46 16.20 -23.74
C LEU A 20 -8.39 17.28 -23.95
N HIS A 21 -7.12 16.93 -24.18
CA HIS A 21 -6.07 17.90 -24.51
C HIS A 21 -6.42 18.67 -25.77
N ILE A 22 -6.87 17.94 -26.80
CA ILE A 22 -7.26 18.52 -28.09
C ILE A 22 -8.50 19.40 -27.91
N ALA A 23 -9.51 18.95 -27.16
CA ALA A 23 -10.73 19.73 -26.93
C ALA A 23 -10.46 21.03 -26.15
N MET A 24 -9.55 21.01 -25.17
CA MET A 24 -9.13 22.20 -24.41
C MET A 24 -8.33 23.17 -25.29
N ARG A 25 -7.40 22.66 -26.10
CA ARG A 25 -6.61 23.47 -27.05
C ARG A 25 -7.49 24.08 -28.14
N ALA A 26 -8.50 23.35 -28.61
CA ALA A 26 -9.51 23.83 -29.56
C ALA A 26 -10.60 24.71 -28.91
N ARG A 27 -10.55 24.90 -27.58
CA ARG A 27 -11.47 25.74 -26.80
C ARG A 27 -12.96 25.38 -26.96
N SER A 28 -13.26 24.11 -27.19
CA SER A 28 -14.63 23.66 -27.46
C SER A 28 -15.37 23.24 -26.19
N LYS A 29 -16.17 24.16 -25.62
CA LYS A 29 -16.98 23.90 -24.42
C LYS A 29 -17.90 22.67 -24.57
N ALA A 30 -18.60 22.57 -25.70
CA ALA A 30 -19.56 21.49 -25.93
C ALA A 30 -18.90 20.10 -25.93
N ILE A 31 -17.72 19.97 -26.56
CA ILE A 31 -16.99 18.70 -26.59
C ILE A 31 -16.48 18.37 -25.19
N VAL A 32 -15.88 19.33 -24.48
CA VAL A 32 -15.41 19.14 -23.11
C VAL A 32 -16.54 18.70 -22.18
N GLU A 33 -17.72 19.32 -22.28
CA GLU A 33 -18.88 18.96 -21.48
C GLU A 33 -19.37 17.52 -21.76
N ILE A 34 -19.40 17.11 -23.03
CA ILE A 34 -19.75 15.74 -23.42
C ILE A 34 -18.70 14.73 -22.90
N LEU A 35 -17.41 15.06 -23.00
CA LEU A 35 -16.33 14.18 -22.54
C LEU A 35 -16.31 14.05 -21.01
N LEU A 36 -16.59 15.13 -20.28
CA LEU A 36 -16.62 15.18 -18.82
C LEU A 36 -17.97 14.80 -18.20
N ARG A 37 -18.99 14.51 -19.03
CA ARG A 37 -20.30 14.00 -18.58
C ARG A 37 -20.17 12.70 -17.79
N ASN A 38 -19.17 11.87 -18.10
CA ASN A 38 -18.83 10.69 -17.31
C ASN A 38 -17.78 11.07 -16.24
N PRO A 39 -18.08 10.94 -14.94
CA PRO A 39 -17.20 11.39 -13.87
C PRO A 39 -15.83 10.70 -13.87
N LYS A 40 -15.68 9.53 -14.47
CA LYS A 40 -14.37 8.85 -14.61
C LYS A 40 -13.38 9.60 -15.51
N ASN A 41 -13.90 10.35 -16.48
CA ASN A 41 -13.07 11.11 -17.41
C ASN A 41 -12.49 12.38 -16.77
N SER A 42 -12.94 12.76 -15.55
CA SER A 42 -12.39 13.88 -14.80
C SER A 42 -10.92 13.66 -14.41
N GLN A 43 -10.50 12.41 -14.18
CA GLN A 43 -9.10 12.07 -13.92
C GLN A 43 -8.18 12.43 -15.09
N LEU A 44 -8.70 12.46 -16.33
CA LEU A 44 -7.93 12.82 -17.51
C LEU A 44 -7.52 14.30 -17.53
N LEU A 45 -8.17 15.16 -16.74
CA LEU A 45 -7.80 16.58 -16.60
C LEU A 45 -6.42 16.77 -15.98
N TYR A 46 -5.94 15.79 -15.21
CA TYR A 46 -4.68 15.86 -14.47
C TYR A 46 -3.60 14.96 -15.08
N ARG A 47 -3.89 14.28 -16.18
CA ARG A 47 -2.94 13.40 -16.85
C ARG A 47 -2.08 14.21 -17.82
N PRO A 48 -0.74 14.23 -17.68
CA PRO A 48 0.11 14.97 -18.59
C PRO A 48 0.29 14.26 -19.94
N ASN A 49 0.48 15.04 -21.01
CA ASN A 49 0.98 14.58 -22.30
C ASN A 49 2.51 14.36 -22.26
N ARG A 50 3.14 14.01 -23.39
CA ARG A 50 4.61 13.83 -23.46
C ARG A 50 5.41 15.11 -23.22
N ALA A 51 4.77 16.28 -23.34
CA ALA A 51 5.36 17.57 -23.02
C ALA A 51 5.13 18.00 -21.56
N GLY A 52 4.48 17.15 -20.73
CA GLY A 52 4.17 17.47 -19.34
C GLY A 52 2.93 18.37 -19.16
N GLU A 53 2.26 18.76 -20.23
CA GLU A 53 1.06 19.59 -20.17
C GLU A 53 -0.16 18.74 -19.82
N THR A 54 -0.94 19.17 -18.82
CA THR A 54 -2.25 18.56 -18.52
C THR A 54 -3.37 19.36 -19.19
N PRO A 55 -4.54 18.77 -19.47
CA PRO A 55 -5.69 19.53 -20.00
C PRO A 55 -6.11 20.66 -19.06
N TYR A 56 -5.92 20.49 -17.75
CA TYR A 56 -6.12 21.53 -16.75
C TYR A 56 -5.16 22.71 -16.95
N ASN A 57 -3.86 22.44 -17.11
CA ASN A 57 -2.84 23.48 -17.31
C ASN A 57 -3.08 24.23 -18.63
N ILE A 58 -3.51 23.52 -19.68
CA ILE A 58 -3.87 24.14 -20.96
C ILE A 58 -5.04 25.11 -20.78
N ASP A 59 -6.07 24.76 -20.02
CA ASP A 59 -7.23 25.63 -19.78
C ASP A 59 -6.91 26.80 -18.82
N SER A 60 -6.06 26.58 -17.80
CA SER A 60 -5.65 27.62 -16.84
C SER A 60 -4.81 28.73 -17.45
N ASN A 61 -4.05 28.42 -18.51
CA ASN A 61 -3.26 29.42 -19.24
C ASN A 61 -4.13 30.42 -20.02
N HIS A 62 -5.44 30.20 -20.11
CA HIS A 62 -6.37 31.09 -20.81
C HIS A 62 -7.18 31.93 -19.82
N GLN A 63 -7.35 33.23 -20.09
CA GLN A 63 -8.08 34.18 -19.23
C GLN A 63 -9.51 33.76 -18.86
N LYS A 64 -10.18 32.97 -19.70
CA LYS A 64 -11.51 32.41 -19.43
C LYS A 64 -11.43 30.89 -19.46
N SER A 65 -11.35 30.23 -18.31
CA SER A 65 -11.28 28.76 -18.26
C SER A 65 -12.64 28.12 -18.62
N ILE A 66 -12.61 27.15 -19.52
CA ILE A 66 -13.78 26.37 -19.94
C ILE A 66 -14.26 25.50 -18.77
N LEU A 67 -13.33 25.01 -17.95
CA LEU A 67 -13.62 24.26 -16.74
C LEU A 67 -14.40 25.11 -15.72
N ALA A 68 -14.06 26.39 -15.54
CA ALA A 68 -14.86 27.27 -14.68
C ALA A 68 -16.26 27.51 -15.25
N GLN A 69 -16.43 27.55 -16.57
CA GLN A 69 -17.76 27.71 -17.17
C GLN A 69 -18.63 26.45 -17.07
N ILE A 70 -18.04 25.26 -17.11
CA ILE A 70 -18.76 23.97 -17.05
C ILE A 70 -19.05 23.59 -15.59
N PHE A 71 -18.04 23.71 -14.71
CA PHE A 71 -18.16 23.32 -13.31
C PHE A 71 -18.59 24.47 -12.39
N GLY A 72 -18.21 25.71 -12.70
CA GLY A 72 -18.62 26.89 -11.91
C GLY A 72 -20.10 27.24 -12.10
N ALA A 73 -20.67 27.05 -13.28
CA ALA A 73 -22.10 27.29 -13.51
C ALA A 73 -23.01 26.26 -12.79
N ARG A 74 -22.53 25.03 -12.53
CA ARG A 74 -23.26 24.01 -11.75
C ARG A 74 -23.12 24.15 -10.24
N ARG A 75 -22.26 25.06 -9.75
CA ARG A 75 -21.98 25.28 -8.32
C ARG A 75 -22.62 26.54 -7.75
N LEU A 76 -23.56 27.14 -8.46
CA LEU A 76 -24.26 28.35 -8.00
C LEU A 76 -25.18 28.15 -6.78
N ASN A 77 -25.16 26.99 -6.10
CA ASN A 77 -25.94 26.75 -4.89
C ASN A 77 -25.14 26.16 -3.71
N THR A 78 -23.82 26.36 -3.63
CA THR A 78 -23.09 26.19 -2.36
C THR A 78 -21.92 27.17 -2.28
N ASN A 79 -22.11 28.28 -1.57
CA ASN A 79 -21.12 28.99 -0.72
C ASN A 79 -19.68 29.28 -1.21
N GLU A 80 -19.30 29.11 -2.48
CA GLU A 80 -17.89 29.33 -2.92
C GLU A 80 -17.51 30.83 -3.03
N ASP A 81 -18.47 31.74 -3.17
CA ASP A 81 -18.20 33.20 -3.26
C ASP A 81 -17.80 33.85 -1.92
N SER A 82 -17.99 33.17 -0.79
CA SER A 82 -17.48 33.63 0.51
C SER A 82 -16.07 33.10 0.81
N GLU A 83 -15.67 31.96 0.22
CA GLU A 83 -14.38 31.31 0.43
C GLU A 83 -13.23 32.06 -0.29
N ASN A 84 -13.49 32.55 -1.51
CA ASN A 84 -12.53 33.37 -2.25
C ASN A 84 -12.32 34.78 -1.68
N ARG A 85 -13.23 35.28 -0.81
CA ARG A 85 -13.08 36.60 -0.16
C ARG A 85 -12.16 36.57 1.07
N LEU A 86 -11.90 35.39 1.65
CA LEU A 86 -11.03 35.23 2.82
C LEU A 86 -9.57 34.89 2.45
N GLY A 87 -9.29 34.66 1.16
CA GLY A 87 -7.95 34.31 0.67
C GLY A 87 -7.46 32.94 1.14
N TYR A 88 -8.34 32.07 1.66
CA TYR A 88 -7.94 30.79 2.24
C TYR A 88 -7.25 29.88 1.24
N ASP A 89 -7.67 29.89 -0.04
CA ASP A 89 -6.98 29.20 -1.13
C ASP A 89 -5.52 29.62 -1.25
N LEU A 90 -5.27 30.93 -1.32
CA LEU A 90 -3.94 31.50 -1.48
C LEU A 90 -3.05 31.17 -0.27
N TYR A 91 -3.56 31.35 0.96
CA TYR A 91 -2.81 31.03 2.17
C TYR A 91 -2.57 29.52 2.31
N SER A 92 -3.55 28.66 2.02
CA SER A 92 -3.36 27.21 2.10
C SER A 92 -2.39 26.71 1.04
N SER A 93 -2.42 27.28 -0.16
CA SER A 93 -1.50 26.92 -1.24
C SER A 93 -0.06 27.36 -0.92
N ALA A 94 0.14 28.61 -0.49
CA ALA A 94 1.47 29.10 -0.11
C ALA A 94 2.06 28.35 1.09
N LEU A 95 1.23 28.04 2.11
CA LEU A 95 1.68 27.22 3.24
C LEU A 95 1.97 25.79 2.82
N ALA A 96 1.17 25.19 1.94
CA ALA A 96 1.43 23.84 1.45
C ALA A 96 2.74 23.77 0.65
N ASP A 97 3.04 24.78 -0.16
CA ASP A 97 4.28 24.89 -0.93
C ASP A 97 5.51 24.91 0.01
N ILE A 98 5.53 25.85 0.97
CA ILE A 98 6.59 25.94 1.98
C ILE A 98 6.75 24.62 2.74
N LEU A 99 5.65 24.01 3.20
CA LEU A 99 5.69 22.78 3.98
C LEU A 99 6.05 21.53 3.17
N SER A 100 6.00 21.58 1.83
CA SER A 100 6.34 20.48 0.93
C SER A 100 7.76 20.56 0.36
N GLU A 101 8.50 21.61 0.73
CA GLU A 101 9.88 21.77 0.32
C GLU A 101 10.77 20.69 0.99
N PRO A 102 11.53 19.88 0.23
CA PRO A 102 12.35 18.80 0.78
C PRO A 102 13.54 19.31 1.62
N SER A 103 14.03 20.53 1.34
CA SER A 103 15.09 21.22 2.09
C SER A 103 14.61 21.82 3.43
N LEU A 104 13.33 21.66 3.76
CA LEU A 104 12.76 22.26 4.97
C LEU A 104 13.22 21.53 6.23
N ASN A 105 13.94 22.26 7.09
CA ASN A 105 14.40 21.72 8.37
C ASN A 105 13.21 21.49 9.33
N MET A 106 13.00 20.24 9.74
CA MET A 106 12.06 19.84 10.78
C MET A 106 12.70 19.88 12.17
N PRO A 107 11.96 20.14 13.27
CA PRO A 107 10.50 20.23 13.38
C PRO A 107 9.95 21.66 13.27
N ILE A 108 8.77 21.80 12.64
CA ILE A 108 8.04 23.08 12.54
C ILE A 108 6.75 23.00 13.35
N SER A 109 6.46 24.06 14.11
CA SER A 109 5.23 24.21 14.88
C SER A 109 4.44 25.41 14.37
N VAL A 110 3.23 25.18 13.85
CA VAL A 110 2.35 26.24 13.33
C VAL A 110 1.11 26.36 14.21
N GLY A 111 0.89 27.55 14.77
CA GLY A 111 -0.29 27.88 15.59
C GLY A 111 -1.32 28.71 14.82
N LEU A 112 -2.57 28.23 14.74
CA LEU A 112 -3.67 28.94 14.07
C LEU A 112 -4.66 29.57 15.07
N TYR A 113 -4.59 30.88 15.24
CA TYR A 113 -5.42 31.64 16.17
C TYR A 113 -6.52 32.43 15.42
N ALA A 114 -7.77 32.21 15.79
CA ALA A 114 -8.95 32.92 15.26
C ALA A 114 -10.14 32.70 16.21
N LYS A 115 -11.22 33.48 16.04
CA LYS A 115 -12.46 33.33 16.81
C LYS A 115 -13.19 32.03 16.47
N TRP A 116 -14.05 31.56 17.38
CA TRP A 116 -14.90 30.39 17.12
C TRP A 116 -15.83 30.70 15.92
N GLY A 117 -16.07 29.71 15.07
CA GLY A 117 -16.82 29.91 13.82
C GLY A 117 -16.01 30.48 12.64
N SER A 118 -14.75 30.90 12.85
CA SER A 118 -13.88 31.47 11.80
C SER A 118 -13.36 30.45 10.76
N GLY A 119 -13.88 29.23 10.69
CA GLY A 119 -13.47 28.26 9.68
C GLY A 119 -12.09 27.61 9.85
N LYS A 120 -11.43 27.68 11.01
CA LYS A 120 -10.11 27.06 11.26
C LYS A 120 -10.01 25.59 10.82
N SER A 121 -11.02 24.79 11.20
CA SER A 121 -11.05 23.37 10.88
C SER A 121 -11.16 23.13 9.38
N PHE A 122 -11.84 24.03 8.68
CA PHE A 122 -11.99 24.05 7.22
C PHE A 122 -10.65 24.41 6.55
N LEU A 123 -9.98 25.50 6.97
CA LEU A 123 -8.65 25.86 6.49
C LEU A 123 -7.65 24.71 6.66
N LEU A 124 -7.61 24.07 7.83
CA LEU A 124 -6.71 22.94 8.06
C LEU A 124 -7.02 21.73 7.16
N LYS A 125 -8.30 21.49 6.82
CA LYS A 125 -8.68 20.42 5.90
C LYS A 125 -8.29 20.77 4.45
N LYS A 126 -8.37 22.04 4.09
CA LYS A 126 -7.95 22.56 2.79
C LYS A 126 -6.43 22.49 2.62
N LEU A 127 -5.68 22.95 3.62
CA LEU A 127 -4.22 22.81 3.68
C LEU A 127 -3.78 21.35 3.55
N GLU A 128 -4.44 20.42 4.27
CA GLU A 128 -4.19 18.98 4.13
C GLU A 128 -4.38 18.49 2.68
N ASN A 129 -5.46 18.93 2.01
CA ASN A 129 -5.71 18.55 0.63
C ASN A 129 -4.66 19.12 -0.34
N GLU A 130 -4.23 20.38 -0.13
CA GLU A 130 -3.18 21.00 -0.94
C GLU A 130 -1.82 20.35 -0.71
N MET A 131 -1.43 20.09 0.54
CA MET A 131 -0.18 19.36 0.81
C MET A 131 -0.19 17.96 0.18
N ARG A 132 -1.35 17.29 0.23
CA ARG A 132 -1.53 16.03 -0.50
C ARG A 132 -1.38 16.21 -1.99
N SER A 133 -1.85 17.35 -2.56
CA SER A 133 -1.82 17.79 -3.97
C SER A 133 -0.46 18.32 -4.46
N PHE A 134 0.53 18.50 -3.58
CA PHE A 134 1.91 18.80 -3.96
C PHE A 134 2.80 17.56 -3.90
N ALA A 135 2.59 16.69 -2.91
CA ALA A 135 3.42 15.50 -2.68
C ALA A 135 3.23 14.33 -3.67
N ILE A 136 2.46 14.51 -4.75
CA ILE A 136 2.14 13.49 -5.77
C ILE A 136 1.51 12.20 -5.16
N GLN A 137 1.02 12.28 -3.92
CA GLN A 137 0.48 11.12 -3.19
C GLN A 137 -0.82 10.56 -3.79
N TRP A 138 -1.47 11.29 -4.69
CA TRP A 138 -2.67 10.85 -5.41
C TRP A 138 -2.36 9.98 -6.63
N ILE A 139 -1.10 9.78 -7.03
CA ILE A 139 -0.78 8.85 -8.11
C ILE A 139 -1.14 7.44 -7.67
N GLU A 140 -2.23 6.96 -8.23
CA GLU A 140 -2.68 5.60 -8.04
C GLU A 140 -1.64 4.63 -8.63
N PRO A 141 -1.25 3.59 -7.89
CA PRO A 141 -0.29 2.62 -8.39
C PRO A 141 -0.93 1.84 -9.52
N MET A 142 -0.25 1.79 -10.66
CA MET A 142 -0.63 0.91 -11.76
C MET A 142 -0.05 -0.48 -11.51
N PHE A 143 -0.82 -1.52 -11.82
CA PHE A 143 -0.34 -2.89 -11.70
C PHE A 143 0.68 -3.18 -12.81
N GLU A 144 1.92 -3.45 -12.41
CA GLU A 144 3.01 -3.80 -13.31
C GLU A 144 3.55 -5.20 -13.00
N PHE A 145 4.02 -5.88 -14.05
CA PHE A 145 4.69 -7.16 -13.90
C PHE A 145 6.08 -6.96 -13.29
N THR A 146 6.15 -7.13 -11.98
CA THR A 146 7.42 -7.15 -11.25
C THR A 146 7.94 -8.58 -11.11
N LYS A 147 9.25 -8.75 -10.90
CA LYS A 147 9.87 -10.07 -10.65
C LYS A 147 9.24 -10.82 -9.48
N LEU A 148 8.74 -10.09 -8.48
CA LEU A 148 8.02 -10.66 -7.33
C LEU A 148 6.69 -11.31 -7.75
N VAL A 149 5.93 -10.70 -8.66
CA VAL A 149 4.67 -11.26 -9.16
C VAL A 149 4.91 -12.62 -9.81
N TYR A 150 5.91 -12.70 -10.71
CA TYR A 150 6.28 -13.96 -11.35
C TYR A 150 6.70 -15.02 -10.35
N LEU A 151 7.50 -14.65 -9.35
CA LEU A 151 7.96 -15.58 -8.32
C LEU A 151 6.80 -16.13 -7.47
N ILE A 152 5.84 -15.28 -7.08
CA ILE A 152 4.68 -15.70 -6.28
C ILE A 152 3.78 -16.64 -7.10
N ILE A 153 3.48 -16.29 -8.36
CA ILE A 153 2.66 -17.12 -9.23
C ILE A 153 3.34 -18.46 -9.49
N LEU A 154 4.65 -18.47 -9.73
CA LEU A 154 5.43 -19.69 -9.89
C LEU A 154 5.29 -20.60 -8.65
N LEU A 155 5.51 -20.07 -7.46
CA LEU A 155 5.45 -20.84 -6.21
C LEU A 155 4.05 -21.42 -5.97
N LEU A 156 2.99 -20.63 -6.20
CA LEU A 156 1.61 -21.09 -6.06
C LEU A 156 1.24 -22.14 -7.10
N SER A 157 1.65 -21.97 -8.36
CA SER A 157 1.39 -22.94 -9.43
C SER A 157 2.10 -24.28 -9.18
N LEU A 158 3.34 -24.24 -8.65
CA LEU A 158 4.09 -25.42 -8.25
C LEU A 158 3.40 -26.14 -7.09
N MET A 159 2.90 -25.41 -6.08
CA MET A 159 2.12 -26.01 -4.99
C MET A 159 0.88 -26.74 -5.50
N VAL A 160 0.10 -26.11 -6.38
CA VAL A 160 -1.12 -26.72 -6.93
C VAL A 160 -0.79 -27.96 -7.77
N GLY A 161 0.20 -27.87 -8.64
CA GLY A 161 0.62 -28.99 -9.48
C GLY A 161 1.19 -30.15 -8.66
N PHE A 162 1.91 -29.84 -7.57
CA PHE A 162 2.46 -30.85 -6.66
C PHE A 162 1.34 -31.61 -5.93
N VAL A 163 0.36 -30.90 -5.37
CA VAL A 163 -0.78 -31.55 -4.68
C VAL A 163 -1.52 -32.51 -5.61
N LEU A 164 -1.69 -32.13 -6.87
CA LEU A 164 -2.42 -32.96 -7.85
C LEU A 164 -1.58 -34.07 -8.48
N ALA A 165 -0.27 -33.89 -8.63
CA ALA A 165 0.65 -34.95 -9.02
C ALA A 165 0.54 -36.15 -8.06
N PHE A 166 0.52 -35.86 -6.75
CA PHE A 166 0.41 -36.88 -5.71
C PHE A 166 -1.01 -37.47 -5.63
N SER A 167 -2.05 -36.64 -5.72
CA SER A 167 -3.43 -37.12 -5.70
C SER A 167 -3.74 -38.09 -6.85
N THR A 168 -3.21 -37.83 -8.05
CA THR A 168 -3.51 -38.63 -9.25
C THR A 168 -2.51 -39.76 -9.53
N LYS A 169 -1.46 -39.90 -8.70
CA LYS A 169 -0.32 -40.84 -8.87
C LYS A 169 0.43 -40.71 -10.21
N ASN A 170 0.15 -39.65 -10.97
CA ASN A 170 0.71 -39.37 -12.28
C ASN A 170 1.50 -38.05 -12.21
N TRP A 171 2.83 -38.13 -12.30
CA TRP A 171 3.69 -36.93 -12.26
C TRP A 171 3.46 -36.00 -13.46
N ILE A 172 3.14 -36.58 -14.61
CA ILE A 172 2.96 -35.86 -15.87
C ILE A 172 1.71 -34.96 -15.82
N SER A 173 0.60 -35.44 -15.24
CA SER A 173 -0.64 -34.65 -15.12
C SER A 173 -0.46 -33.47 -14.17
N GLY A 174 0.25 -33.66 -13.06
CA GLY A 174 0.58 -32.57 -12.14
C GLY A 174 1.50 -31.51 -12.75
N ALA A 175 2.50 -31.93 -13.54
CA ALA A 175 3.39 -31.00 -14.25
C ALA A 175 2.63 -30.18 -15.30
N TYR A 176 1.77 -30.83 -16.10
CA TYR A 176 0.92 -30.13 -17.08
C TYR A 176 0.03 -29.09 -16.41
N LEU A 177 -0.54 -29.42 -15.25
CA LEU A 177 -1.39 -28.49 -14.51
C LEU A 177 -0.60 -27.35 -13.86
N ALA A 178 0.60 -27.60 -13.33
CA ALA A 178 1.46 -26.53 -12.81
C ALA A 178 1.75 -25.50 -13.90
N VAL A 179 2.19 -25.96 -15.08
CA VAL A 179 2.49 -25.08 -16.22
C VAL A 179 1.21 -24.41 -16.73
N GLY A 180 0.12 -25.15 -16.85
CA GLY A 180 -1.17 -24.63 -17.31
C GLY A 180 -1.74 -23.55 -16.38
N THR A 181 -1.68 -23.75 -15.07
CA THR A 181 -2.13 -22.76 -14.08
C THR A 181 -1.22 -21.52 -14.08
N PHE A 182 0.09 -21.70 -14.17
CA PHE A 182 1.04 -20.59 -14.29
C PHE A 182 0.75 -19.71 -15.52
N LEU A 183 0.62 -20.33 -16.70
CA LEU A 183 0.32 -19.63 -17.95
C LEU A 183 -1.06 -18.97 -17.92
N SER A 184 -2.07 -19.69 -17.43
CA SER A 184 -3.45 -19.17 -17.32
C SER A 184 -3.52 -17.91 -16.46
N VAL A 185 -2.87 -17.90 -15.30
CA VAL A 185 -2.86 -16.74 -14.40
C VAL A 185 -2.11 -15.55 -15.01
N ILE A 186 -0.98 -15.80 -15.69
CA ILE A 186 -0.23 -14.73 -16.36
C ILE A 186 -1.04 -14.12 -17.51
N VAL A 187 -1.68 -14.96 -18.34
CA VAL A 187 -2.55 -14.49 -19.43
C VAL A 187 -3.73 -13.71 -18.87
N PHE A 188 -4.33 -14.17 -17.76
CA PHE A 188 -5.41 -13.45 -17.09
C PHE A 188 -4.96 -12.06 -16.60
N LEU A 189 -3.85 -11.97 -15.87
CA LEU A 189 -3.31 -10.68 -15.38
C LEU A 189 -2.88 -9.76 -16.53
N GLY A 190 -2.28 -10.33 -17.58
CA GLY A 190 -1.93 -9.61 -18.82
C GLY A 190 -3.17 -9.08 -19.52
N GLY A 191 -4.23 -9.88 -19.56
CA GLY A 191 -5.56 -9.49 -20.01
C GLY A 191 -6.10 -8.32 -19.20
N VAL A 192 -6.08 -8.38 -17.87
CA VAL A 192 -6.50 -7.27 -17.00
C VAL A 192 -5.77 -5.97 -17.34
N ILE A 193 -4.44 -6.01 -17.53
CA ILE A 193 -3.65 -4.83 -17.92
C ILE A 193 -4.05 -4.35 -19.32
N TYR A 194 -4.16 -5.26 -20.29
CA TYR A 194 -4.54 -4.94 -21.66
C TYR A 194 -5.94 -4.32 -21.72
N PHE A 195 -6.92 -4.92 -21.04
CA PHE A 195 -8.29 -4.42 -20.96
C PHE A 195 -8.35 -3.09 -20.22
N ASN A 196 -7.60 -2.90 -19.13
CA ASN A 196 -7.50 -1.60 -18.46
C ASN A 196 -6.93 -0.53 -19.39
N LYS A 197 -5.93 -0.90 -20.20
CA LYS A 197 -5.31 0.00 -21.15
C LYS A 197 -6.19 0.28 -22.36
N HIS A 198 -7.02 -0.65 -22.83
CA HIS A 198 -7.80 -0.50 -24.07
C HIS A 198 -9.29 -0.19 -23.86
N TYR A 199 -9.84 -0.42 -22.68
CA TYR A 199 -11.25 -0.25 -22.40
C TYR A 199 -11.46 0.45 -21.04
N ASP A 200 -12.32 1.47 -21.00
CA ASP A 200 -12.64 2.23 -19.77
C ASP A 200 -13.64 1.47 -18.86
N LEU A 201 -13.38 0.18 -18.63
CA LEU A 201 -14.21 -0.68 -17.78
C LEU A 201 -13.94 -0.40 -16.30
N SER A 202 -14.94 0.09 -15.56
CA SER A 202 -14.79 0.42 -14.13
C SER A 202 -14.27 -0.74 -13.30
N TRP A 203 -14.73 -1.94 -13.60
CA TRP A 203 -14.43 -3.13 -12.80
C TRP A 203 -12.97 -3.55 -12.99
N VAL A 204 -12.47 -3.52 -14.23
CA VAL A 204 -11.06 -3.83 -14.55
C VAL A 204 -10.13 -2.83 -13.91
N TYR A 205 -10.47 -1.55 -13.98
CA TYR A 205 -9.70 -0.50 -13.33
C TYR A 205 -9.68 -0.68 -11.79
N LYS A 206 -10.84 -0.86 -11.14
CA LYS A 206 -10.92 -1.13 -9.69
C LYS A 206 -10.11 -2.38 -9.29
N LEU A 207 -10.19 -3.43 -10.10
CA LEU A 207 -9.46 -4.68 -9.87
C LEU A 207 -7.94 -4.48 -10.02
N SER A 208 -7.49 -3.73 -11.04
CA SER A 208 -6.08 -3.40 -11.22
C SER A 208 -5.53 -2.55 -10.08
N LEU A 209 -6.31 -1.58 -9.60
CA LEU A 209 -5.96 -0.72 -8.47
C LEU A 209 -5.87 -1.53 -7.17
N TYR A 210 -6.84 -2.44 -6.95
CA TYR A 210 -6.81 -3.34 -5.80
C TYR A 210 -5.58 -4.27 -5.83
N LEU A 211 -5.30 -4.90 -6.98
CA LEU A 211 -4.12 -5.76 -7.17
C LEU A 211 -2.82 -5.00 -6.94
N ALA A 212 -2.69 -3.79 -7.47
CA ALA A 212 -1.50 -2.96 -7.29
C ALA A 212 -1.28 -2.58 -5.82
N ASN A 213 -2.35 -2.18 -5.12
CA ASN A 213 -2.29 -1.86 -3.69
C ASN A 213 -1.90 -3.07 -2.83
N GLN A 214 -2.50 -4.23 -3.10
CA GLN A 214 -2.15 -5.47 -2.40
C GLN A 214 -0.72 -5.91 -2.70
N LEU A 215 -0.27 -5.81 -3.94
CA LEU A 215 1.11 -6.14 -4.32
C LEU A 215 2.12 -5.22 -3.62
N ASN A 216 1.84 -3.91 -3.56
CA ASN A 216 2.69 -2.96 -2.87
C ASN A 216 2.74 -3.23 -1.36
N SER A 217 1.60 -3.53 -0.73
CA SER A 217 1.54 -3.91 0.69
C SER A 217 2.26 -5.22 0.97
N LEU A 218 2.11 -6.22 0.10
CA LEU A 218 2.82 -7.49 0.21
C LEU A 218 4.32 -7.31 -0.01
N ARG A 219 4.72 -6.47 -0.97
CA ARG A 219 6.12 -6.13 -1.22
C ARG A 219 6.75 -5.50 0.02
N THR A 220 6.12 -4.49 0.63
CA THR A 220 6.64 -3.87 1.85
C THR A 220 6.72 -4.86 3.00
N LEU A 221 5.71 -5.70 3.18
CA LEU A 221 5.70 -6.79 4.16
C LEU A 221 6.87 -7.77 3.95
N LEU A 222 7.11 -8.22 2.72
CA LEU A 222 8.23 -9.11 2.39
C LEU A 222 9.57 -8.46 2.70
N PHE A 223 9.76 -7.17 2.37
CA PHE A 223 10.97 -6.44 2.72
C PHE A 223 11.19 -6.37 4.23
N VAL A 224 10.13 -6.15 5.03
CA VAL A 224 10.24 -6.12 6.48
C VAL A 224 10.61 -7.50 7.05
N ILE A 225 10.03 -8.58 6.52
CA ILE A 225 10.34 -9.96 6.96
C ILE A 225 11.78 -10.36 6.59
N PHE A 226 12.13 -10.20 5.32
CA PHE A 226 13.29 -10.87 4.74
C PHE A 226 14.51 -9.99 4.59
N CYS A 227 14.34 -8.67 4.54
CA CYS A 227 15.43 -7.76 4.27
C CYS A 227 15.76 -6.91 5.50
N SER A 228 17.00 -6.43 5.49
CA SER A 228 17.49 -5.40 6.40
C SER A 228 17.63 -4.10 5.61
N PRO A 229 17.06 -2.98 6.10
CA PRO A 229 17.17 -1.70 5.43
C PRO A 229 18.62 -1.18 5.51
N PRO A 230 19.12 -0.55 4.43
CA PRO A 230 20.41 0.12 4.44
C PRO A 230 20.36 1.36 5.34
N ALA A 231 21.40 1.56 6.16
CA ALA A 231 21.54 2.70 7.07
C ALA A 231 21.93 3.99 6.35
N ASN A 232 22.69 3.87 5.26
CA ASN A 232 23.16 4.99 4.44
C ASN A 232 22.30 5.08 3.19
N LYS A 233 21.06 5.56 3.32
CA LYS A 233 20.47 6.29 2.21
C LYS A 233 21.11 7.66 2.27
N SER A 234 21.93 8.01 1.28
CA SER A 234 22.19 9.41 1.02
C SER A 234 20.83 10.01 0.70
N ASP A 235 20.24 10.73 1.65
CA ASP A 235 19.09 11.60 1.39
C ASP A 235 19.59 12.58 0.34
N SER A 236 19.38 12.24 -0.93
CA SER A 236 19.49 13.23 -1.98
C SER A 236 18.30 14.16 -1.76
N ASP A 237 18.54 15.46 -1.67
CA ASP A 237 17.53 16.52 -1.49
C ASP A 237 16.36 16.50 -2.51
N ALA A 238 16.34 15.53 -3.43
CA ALA A 238 15.39 15.35 -4.51
C ALA A 238 14.36 14.22 -4.30
N ASP A 239 14.41 13.47 -3.18
CA ASP A 239 13.39 12.44 -2.92
C ASP A 239 12.02 13.07 -2.60
N PRO A 240 10.92 12.59 -3.20
CA PRO A 240 9.60 13.19 -3.01
C PRO A 240 9.11 13.02 -1.56
N VAL A 241 8.67 14.13 -0.95
CA VAL A 241 8.17 14.15 0.42
C VAL A 241 6.84 13.40 0.52
N ARG A 242 6.67 12.57 1.56
CA ARG A 242 5.42 11.89 1.87
C ARG A 242 4.87 12.35 3.22
N PHE A 243 3.73 13.02 3.20
CA PHE A 243 2.98 13.42 4.38
C PHE A 243 2.11 12.30 4.96
N ILE A 244 2.14 12.16 6.29
CA ILE A 244 1.23 11.31 7.07
C ILE A 244 0.39 12.24 7.96
N PHE A 245 -0.91 12.29 7.71
CA PHE A 245 -1.84 13.13 8.47
C PHE A 245 -2.46 12.35 9.62
N THR A 246 -2.39 12.91 10.82
CA THR A 246 -3.01 12.35 12.03
C THR A 246 -4.32 13.06 12.34
N GLU A 247 -5.28 12.36 12.96
CA GLU A 247 -6.57 12.98 13.29
C GLU A 247 -6.37 14.16 14.25
N LYS A 248 -7.13 15.24 14.00
CA LYS A 248 -7.21 16.45 14.83
C LYS A 248 -7.77 16.05 16.20
N THR A 249 -6.90 15.68 17.12
CA THR A 249 -7.32 15.39 18.50
C THR A 249 -7.92 16.66 19.07
N LYS A 250 -9.24 16.66 19.33
CA LYS A 250 -9.82 17.63 20.26
C LYS A 250 -9.15 17.33 21.60
N VAL A 251 -8.10 18.06 21.93
CA VAL A 251 -7.43 17.94 23.22
C VAL A 251 -8.40 18.48 24.28
N THR A 252 -9.32 17.64 24.72
CA THR A 252 -10.24 17.94 25.80
C THR A 252 -9.46 17.90 27.10
N SER A 253 -9.07 19.07 27.61
CA SER A 253 -8.79 19.43 29.03
C SER A 253 -8.46 18.28 30.00
N SER A 254 -7.56 17.37 29.62
CA SER A 254 -7.14 16.23 30.43
C SER A 254 -5.65 16.09 30.18
N GLY A 255 -4.84 16.39 31.21
CA GLY A 255 -3.40 16.12 31.35
C GLY A 255 -2.49 16.35 30.13
N THR A 256 -1.40 17.09 30.32
CA THR A 256 -0.33 17.20 29.30
C THR A 256 0.15 15.81 28.84
N GLN A 257 0.28 14.84 29.75
CA GLN A 257 0.72 13.47 29.42
C GLN A 257 -0.30 12.68 28.60
N THR A 258 -1.59 12.79 28.92
CA THR A 258 -2.67 12.14 28.16
C THR A 258 -2.81 12.73 26.77
N SER A 259 -2.53 14.03 26.60
CA SER A 259 -2.51 14.65 25.27
C SER A 259 -1.39 14.10 24.37
N VAL A 260 -0.16 13.93 24.90
CA VAL A 260 0.98 13.34 24.17
C VAL A 260 0.70 11.89 23.79
N LEU A 261 0.09 11.12 24.71
CA LEU A 261 -0.34 9.75 24.44
C LEU A 261 -1.36 9.68 23.29
N ASN A 262 -2.34 10.58 23.27
CA ASN A 262 -3.35 10.63 22.22
C ASN A 262 -2.72 11.01 20.87
N ILE A 263 -1.73 11.90 20.85
CA ILE A 263 -0.97 12.24 19.65
C ILE A 263 -0.22 11.01 19.12
N ILE A 264 0.53 10.31 19.97
CA ILE A 264 1.29 9.11 19.57
C ILE A 264 0.34 7.98 19.13
N THR A 265 -0.81 7.85 19.78
CA THR A 265 -1.83 6.86 19.39
C THR A 265 -2.42 7.19 18.02
N SER A 266 -2.76 8.46 17.77
CA SER A 266 -3.25 8.94 16.47
C SER A 266 -2.20 8.75 15.37
N LEU A 267 -0.92 9.04 15.68
CA LEU A 267 0.21 8.80 14.78
C LEU A 267 0.34 7.33 14.41
N ASN A 268 0.28 6.43 15.40
CA ASN A 268 0.33 5.00 15.15
C ASN A 268 -0.82 4.51 14.25
N ILE A 269 -2.03 5.04 14.45
CA ILE A 269 -3.20 4.70 13.62
C ILE A 269 -3.00 5.18 12.18
N ALA A 270 -2.50 6.41 12.00
CA ALA A 270 -2.24 6.95 10.67
C ALA A 270 -1.18 6.13 9.92
N VAL A 271 -0.10 5.74 10.61
CA VAL A 271 0.96 4.93 10.03
C VAL A 271 0.49 3.50 9.71
N GLU A 272 -0.30 2.86 10.60
CA GLU A 272 -0.90 1.54 10.33
C GLU A 272 -1.86 1.58 9.13
N LYS A 273 -2.55 2.70 8.91
CA LYS A 273 -3.45 2.90 7.77
C LYS A 273 -2.69 3.03 6.45
N GLU A 274 -1.50 3.63 6.44
CA GLU A 274 -0.70 3.81 5.22
C GLU A 274 0.09 2.56 4.82
N PHE A 275 0.82 1.93 5.75
CA PHE A 275 1.70 0.81 5.45
C PHE A 275 1.05 -0.57 5.62
N GLY A 276 -0.12 -0.60 6.25
CA GLY A 276 -0.87 -1.81 6.57
C GLY A 276 -0.54 -2.35 7.96
N LEU A 277 -1.57 -2.91 8.57
CA LEU A 277 -1.55 -3.44 9.94
C LEU A 277 -0.50 -4.53 10.14
N PHE A 278 -0.34 -5.43 9.18
CA PHE A 278 0.63 -6.54 9.28
C PHE A 278 2.07 -6.04 9.21
N THR A 279 2.38 -5.13 8.28
CA THR A 279 3.71 -4.56 8.08
C THR A 279 4.20 -3.86 9.34
N CYS A 280 3.39 -2.97 9.92
CA CYS A 280 3.77 -2.21 11.10
C CYS A 280 3.95 -3.11 12.34
N ARG A 281 3.03 -4.05 12.56
CA ARG A 281 3.10 -4.96 13.73
C ARG A 281 4.29 -5.89 13.65
N LEU A 282 4.57 -6.43 12.47
CA LEU A 282 5.65 -7.37 12.26
C LEU A 282 7.02 -6.67 12.30
N TYR A 283 7.12 -5.44 11.81
CA TYR A 283 8.31 -4.59 11.97
C TYR A 283 8.71 -4.44 13.44
N ARG A 284 7.74 -4.18 14.33
CA ARG A 284 8.00 -4.00 15.77
C ARG A 284 8.52 -5.24 16.48
N VAL A 285 8.15 -6.42 15.99
CA VAL A 285 8.64 -7.69 16.55
C VAL A 285 10.03 -8.01 16.01
N LEU A 286 10.21 -7.85 14.70
CA LEU A 286 11.43 -8.25 14.01
C LEU A 286 12.57 -7.24 14.14
N LYS A 287 12.28 -5.98 14.49
CA LYS A 287 13.22 -4.84 14.63
C LYS A 287 14.46 -4.99 13.74
N PRO A 288 14.32 -4.82 12.40
CA PRO A 288 15.45 -4.94 11.51
C PRO A 288 16.62 -4.10 12.03
N LYS A 289 17.79 -4.72 12.18
CA LYS A 289 19.01 -3.94 12.41
C LYS A 289 19.36 -3.25 11.10
N LEU A 290 19.59 -1.95 11.17
CA LEU A 290 20.11 -1.16 10.06
C LEU A 290 21.50 -1.68 9.71
N VAL A 291 21.76 -1.92 8.42
CA VAL A 291 23.07 -2.38 7.95
C VAL A 291 23.77 -1.23 7.25
N ALA A 292 25.04 -0.99 7.57
CA ALA A 292 25.86 0.07 6.99
C ALA A 292 26.15 -0.09 5.47
N SER A 293 25.51 -1.01 4.77
CA SER A 293 25.67 -1.21 3.33
C SER A 293 24.73 -0.33 2.53
N GLN A 294 25.14 0.02 1.30
CA GLN A 294 24.35 0.80 0.35
C GLN A 294 23.16 0.02 -0.25
N TRP A 295 23.23 -1.31 -0.24
CA TRP A 295 22.18 -2.20 -0.75
C TRP A 295 21.44 -2.95 0.36
N TRP A 296 20.20 -3.34 0.04
CA TRP A 296 19.38 -4.22 0.88
C TRP A 296 20.05 -5.58 1.03
N LYS A 297 20.30 -6.01 2.28
CA LYS A 297 20.79 -7.36 2.56
C LYS A 297 19.68 -8.25 3.06
N PHE A 298 19.63 -9.47 2.54
CA PHE A 298 18.75 -10.51 3.06
C PHE A 298 19.19 -10.92 4.46
N ARG A 299 18.22 -11.11 5.35
CA ARG A 299 18.46 -11.65 6.68
C ARG A 299 18.78 -13.15 6.55
N THR A 300 19.80 -13.57 7.27
CA THR A 300 20.21 -14.97 7.34
C THR A 300 20.03 -15.49 8.76
N ILE A 301 19.43 -16.67 8.90
CA ILE A 301 19.42 -17.46 10.12
C ILE A 301 20.21 -18.73 9.80
N CYS A 302 21.26 -19.03 10.57
CA CYS A 302 22.12 -20.20 10.32
C CYS A 302 22.73 -20.23 8.90
N CYS A 303 23.32 -19.11 8.46
CA CYS A 303 23.94 -18.95 7.13
C CYS A 303 22.99 -19.12 5.91
N ILE A 304 21.70 -19.36 6.14
CA ILE A 304 20.70 -19.52 5.09
C ILE A 304 19.81 -18.26 5.06
N PRO A 305 19.62 -17.63 3.89
CA PRO A 305 18.66 -16.54 3.72
C PRO A 305 17.25 -16.96 4.18
N ASN A 306 16.61 -16.12 5.00
CA ASN A 306 15.28 -16.37 5.56
C ASN A 306 14.21 -16.68 4.49
N PHE A 307 14.37 -16.13 3.28
CA PHE A 307 13.46 -16.40 2.16
C PHE A 307 13.52 -17.86 1.70
N LEU A 308 14.70 -18.50 1.73
CA LEU A 308 14.84 -19.92 1.41
C LEU A 308 14.17 -20.80 2.48
N ILE A 309 14.31 -20.42 3.75
CA ILE A 309 13.61 -21.09 4.86
C ILE A 309 12.09 -20.99 4.68
N ALA A 310 11.58 -19.82 4.27
CA ALA A 310 10.16 -19.64 4.00
C ALA A 310 9.66 -20.48 2.81
N ILE A 311 10.43 -20.59 1.73
CA ILE A 311 10.10 -21.49 0.62
C ILE A 311 10.09 -22.95 1.09
N PHE A 312 11.08 -23.36 1.87
CA PHE A 312 11.18 -24.71 2.41
C PHE A 312 9.97 -25.05 3.32
N LEU A 313 9.56 -24.13 4.18
CA LEU A 313 8.34 -24.28 5.00
C LEU A 313 7.06 -24.35 4.16
N LEU A 314 7.00 -23.61 3.06
CA LEU A 314 5.85 -23.63 2.17
C LEU A 314 5.77 -24.96 1.38
N LEU A 315 6.91 -25.47 0.93
CA LEU A 315 7.02 -26.80 0.31
C LEU A 315 6.66 -27.92 1.28
N SER A 316 7.10 -27.84 2.54
CA SER A 316 6.75 -28.84 3.56
C SER A 316 5.27 -28.79 3.93
N LEU A 317 4.65 -27.60 3.94
CA LEU A 317 3.21 -27.46 4.12
C LEU A 317 2.44 -28.10 2.95
N GLY A 318 2.90 -27.92 1.71
CA GLY A 318 2.37 -28.66 0.56
C GLY A 318 2.47 -30.18 0.74
N GLY A 319 3.62 -30.66 1.24
CA GLY A 319 3.86 -32.06 1.60
C GLY A 319 2.91 -32.59 2.69
N LEU A 320 2.59 -31.77 3.70
CA LEU A 320 1.63 -32.11 4.75
C LEU A 320 0.22 -32.26 4.17
N ILE A 321 -0.20 -31.33 3.30
CA ILE A 321 -1.51 -31.41 2.63
C ILE A 321 -1.61 -32.69 1.80
N THR A 322 -0.54 -33.05 1.07
CA THR A 322 -0.53 -34.30 0.30
C THR A 322 -0.61 -35.54 1.20
N LEU A 323 0.07 -35.55 2.35
CA LEU A 323 -0.04 -36.65 3.32
C LEU A 323 -1.45 -36.74 3.92
N LEU A 324 -2.06 -35.61 4.28
CA LEU A 324 -3.42 -35.58 4.83
C LEU A 324 -4.44 -36.14 3.83
N LEU A 325 -4.37 -35.71 2.57
CA LEU A 325 -5.24 -36.21 1.50
C LEU A 325 -5.03 -37.71 1.23
N GLU A 326 -3.83 -38.23 1.48
CA GLU A 326 -3.54 -39.65 1.33
C GLU A 326 -3.99 -40.49 2.53
N THR A 327 -4.07 -39.88 3.73
CA THR A 327 -4.54 -40.53 4.97
C THR A 327 -6.06 -40.58 5.11
N ASP A 328 -6.82 -39.89 4.26
CA ASP A 328 -8.29 -39.97 4.26
C ASP A 328 -8.78 -41.34 3.75
N ALA A 329 -9.08 -42.20 4.73
CA ALA A 329 -9.98 -43.37 4.81
C ALA A 329 -10.00 -44.47 3.71
N ALA A 330 -9.59 -44.26 2.47
CA ALA A 330 -9.76 -45.23 1.38
C ALA A 330 -8.48 -46.02 1.00
N ASN A 331 -7.29 -45.51 1.34
CA ASN A 331 -6.01 -46.03 0.85
C ASN A 331 -5.17 -46.80 1.89
N PHE A 332 -5.69 -47.02 3.10
CA PHE A 332 -4.97 -47.79 4.13
C PHE A 332 -4.83 -49.28 3.78
N TYR A 333 -5.69 -49.80 2.89
CA TYR A 333 -5.75 -51.22 2.51
C TYR A 333 -5.15 -51.56 1.14
N SER A 334 -4.73 -50.58 0.33
CA SER A 334 -4.13 -50.85 -0.98
C SER A 334 -2.62 -51.05 -0.85
N GLU A 335 -2.09 -52.13 -1.44
CA GLU A 335 -0.65 -52.41 -1.47
C GLU A 335 0.15 -51.17 -1.88
N PRO A 336 1.08 -50.71 -1.03
CA PRO A 336 1.82 -49.49 -1.31
C PRO A 336 2.90 -49.77 -2.35
N ASN A 337 2.87 -49.03 -3.46
CA ASN A 337 3.97 -49.01 -4.41
C ASN A 337 5.27 -48.56 -3.70
N GLU A 338 6.41 -49.15 -4.05
CA GLU A 338 7.72 -48.81 -3.46
C GLU A 338 8.06 -47.31 -3.56
N TYR A 339 7.58 -46.63 -4.61
CA TYR A 339 7.75 -45.20 -4.78
C TYR A 339 6.98 -44.37 -3.73
N THR A 340 5.75 -44.75 -3.37
CA THR A 340 4.93 -43.96 -2.43
C THR A 340 5.46 -44.06 -1.00
N THR A 341 6.06 -45.20 -0.62
CA THR A 341 6.69 -45.37 0.70
C THR A 341 7.97 -44.54 0.84
N ILE A 342 8.79 -44.47 -0.21
CA ILE A 342 9.98 -43.61 -0.24
C ILE A 342 9.58 -42.14 -0.11
N PHE A 343 8.59 -41.66 -0.88
CA PHE A 343 8.16 -40.26 -0.77
C PHE A 343 7.54 -39.92 0.58
N ARG A 344 6.71 -40.80 1.16
CA ARG A 344 6.14 -40.61 2.50
C ARG A 344 7.25 -40.47 3.55
N SER A 345 8.30 -41.30 3.50
CA SER A 345 9.41 -41.20 4.46
C SER A 345 10.19 -39.87 4.31
N ILE A 346 10.40 -39.40 3.08
CA ILE A 346 11.02 -38.09 2.82
C ILE A 346 10.16 -36.95 3.37
N PHE A 347 8.84 -36.96 3.15
CA PHE A 347 7.96 -35.90 3.65
C PHE A 347 7.88 -35.88 5.18
N ILE A 348 7.81 -37.05 5.80
CA ILE A 348 7.84 -37.14 7.27
C ILE A 348 9.18 -36.59 7.79
N GLY A 349 10.30 -36.93 7.15
CA GLY A 349 11.62 -36.36 7.49
C GLY A 349 11.65 -34.84 7.37
N MET A 350 11.12 -34.29 6.28
CA MET A 350 11.02 -32.84 6.06
C MET A 350 10.12 -32.15 7.08
N LEU A 351 8.99 -32.76 7.45
CA LEU A 351 8.10 -32.26 8.49
C LEU A 351 8.74 -32.29 9.87
N CYS A 352 9.52 -33.32 10.19
CA CYS A 352 10.30 -33.36 11.42
C CYS A 352 11.33 -32.22 11.47
N ILE A 353 12.05 -31.98 10.38
CA ILE A 353 13.00 -30.86 10.29
C ILE A 353 12.28 -29.52 10.46
N CYS A 354 11.14 -29.32 9.79
CA CYS A 354 10.31 -28.13 9.98
C CYS A 354 9.82 -27.99 11.42
N GLY A 355 9.38 -29.10 12.03
CA GLY A 355 8.94 -29.15 13.43
C GLY A 355 10.05 -28.73 14.39
N VAL A 356 11.30 -29.16 14.16
CA VAL A 356 12.46 -28.72 14.94
C VAL A 356 12.72 -27.22 14.74
N VAL A 357 12.70 -26.72 13.50
CA VAL A 357 12.90 -25.29 13.21
C VAL A 357 11.82 -24.42 13.87
N ILE A 358 10.55 -24.86 13.84
CA ILE A 358 9.44 -24.18 14.50
C ILE A 358 9.59 -24.25 16.01
N SER A 359 9.99 -25.40 16.57
CA SER A 359 10.17 -25.59 18.01
C SER A 359 11.31 -24.73 18.58
N LEU A 360 12.44 -24.67 17.88
CA LEU A 360 13.58 -23.81 18.24
C LEU A 360 13.21 -22.33 18.21
N ASN A 361 12.28 -21.94 17.34
CA ASN A 361 11.79 -20.57 17.20
C ASN A 361 10.40 -20.36 17.82
N LEU A 362 9.91 -21.29 18.65
CA LEU A 362 8.52 -21.26 19.12
C LEU A 362 8.23 -19.98 19.89
N TYR A 363 9.21 -19.51 20.68
CA TYR A 363 9.11 -18.25 21.41
C TYR A 363 8.92 -17.04 20.47
N THR A 364 9.66 -16.98 19.35
CA THR A 364 9.54 -15.88 18.39
C THR A 364 8.21 -15.96 17.63
N PHE A 365 7.77 -17.16 17.24
CA PHE A 365 6.46 -17.38 16.62
C PHE A 365 5.30 -17.02 17.55
N LEU A 366 5.30 -17.48 18.80
CA LEU A 366 4.29 -17.11 19.79
C LEU A 366 4.27 -15.59 20.05
N ARG A 367 5.45 -14.95 20.06
CA ARG A 367 5.54 -13.50 20.16
C ARG A 367 4.91 -12.80 18.95
N ILE A 368 5.19 -13.27 17.73
CA ILE A 368 4.59 -12.74 16.49
C ILE A 368 3.06 -12.91 16.52
N ILE A 369 2.57 -14.12 16.81
CA ILE A 369 1.14 -14.45 16.90
C ILE A 369 0.45 -13.56 17.95
N LYS A 370 1.04 -13.43 19.14
CA LYS A 370 0.51 -12.57 20.21
C LYS A 370 0.40 -11.11 19.77
N THR A 371 1.38 -10.59 19.03
CA THR A 371 1.34 -9.20 18.53
C THR A 371 0.41 -9.00 17.34
N LEU A 372 0.13 -10.04 16.57
CA LEU A 372 -0.85 -10.00 15.48
C LEU A 372 -2.28 -10.03 16.02
N ILE A 373 -2.55 -10.91 16.99
CA ILE A 373 -3.90 -11.13 17.56
C ILE A 373 -4.31 -9.99 18.49
N PHE A 374 -3.44 -9.56 19.41
CA PHE A 374 -3.80 -8.50 20.34
C PHE A 374 -3.53 -7.13 19.74
N SER A 375 -4.59 -6.35 19.52
CA SER A 375 -4.47 -4.94 19.08
C SER A 375 -3.54 -4.17 20.01
N HIS A 376 -2.50 -3.59 19.42
CA HIS A 376 -1.49 -2.79 20.11
C HIS A 376 -2.10 -1.65 20.93
N GLN A 377 -3.24 -1.12 20.47
CA GLN A 377 -4.01 -0.07 21.13
C GLN A 377 -4.43 -0.47 22.56
N ARG A 378 -4.80 -1.74 22.79
CA ARG A 378 -5.16 -2.24 24.12
C ARG A 378 -3.94 -2.38 25.04
N ARG A 379 -2.76 -2.65 24.46
CA ARG A 379 -1.52 -2.79 25.23
C ARG A 379 -0.98 -1.43 25.65
N ILE A 380 -0.95 -0.44 24.75
CA ILE A 380 -0.64 0.96 25.07
C ILE A 380 -1.67 1.47 26.08
N ALA A 381 -2.97 1.49 25.77
CA ALA A 381 -3.97 2.04 26.68
C ALA A 381 -3.97 1.34 28.05
N GLY A 382 -3.80 0.01 28.08
CA GLY A 382 -3.69 -0.76 29.32
C GLY A 382 -2.40 -0.52 30.11
N SER A 383 -1.24 -0.33 29.44
CA SER A 383 0.00 0.04 30.13
C SER A 383 -0.05 1.48 30.62
N PHE A 384 -0.63 2.41 29.86
CA PHE A 384 -0.74 3.81 30.25
C PHE A 384 -1.75 4.03 31.39
N LEU A 385 -2.89 3.34 31.39
CA LEU A 385 -3.82 3.37 32.53
C LEU A 385 -3.20 2.81 33.83
N ARG A 386 -2.27 1.86 33.72
CA ARG A 386 -1.52 1.31 34.87
C ARG A 386 -0.34 2.19 35.30
N ILE A 387 0.23 2.97 34.38
CA ILE A 387 1.40 3.85 34.60
C ILE A 387 0.98 5.29 34.95
N ALA A 388 -0.30 5.66 34.78
CA ALA A 388 -0.88 6.94 35.20
C ALA A 388 -0.97 7.14 36.73
N SER A 389 -0.13 6.43 37.50
CA SER A 389 0.21 6.85 38.85
C SER A 389 1.22 8.01 38.78
N PRO A 390 1.05 9.06 39.59
CA PRO A 390 1.51 10.43 39.27
C PRO A 390 3.03 10.70 39.35
N LYS A 391 3.92 9.69 39.23
CA LYS A 391 5.33 9.87 39.61
C LYS A 391 6.38 9.06 38.84
N ASN A 392 6.24 8.87 37.52
CA ASN A 392 7.18 8.02 36.77
C ASN A 392 7.76 8.69 35.51
N GLU A 393 9.01 9.17 35.61
CA GLU A 393 9.90 9.50 34.46
C GLU A 393 10.03 8.33 33.46
N ASN A 394 9.82 7.10 33.93
CA ASN A 394 9.75 5.87 33.12
C ASN A 394 8.65 5.90 32.04
N CYS A 395 7.61 6.72 32.21
CA CYS A 395 6.52 6.87 31.24
C CYS A 395 7.01 7.63 29.99
N ILE A 396 7.70 8.75 30.19
CA ILE A 396 8.23 9.58 29.11
C ILE A 396 9.32 8.84 28.33
N SER A 397 10.19 8.10 29.03
CA SER A 397 11.22 7.29 28.36
C SER A 397 10.62 6.15 27.53
N SER A 398 9.47 5.59 27.96
CA SER A 398 8.74 4.59 27.18
C SER A 398 8.06 5.20 25.95
N LEU A 399 7.43 6.37 26.08
CA LEU A 399 6.88 7.13 24.94
C LEU A 399 7.97 7.49 23.93
N LYS A 400 9.14 7.94 24.40
CA LYS A 400 10.28 8.25 23.53
C LYS A 400 10.73 7.02 22.73
N LYS A 401 10.87 5.86 23.38
CA LYS A 401 11.19 4.59 22.70
C LYS A 401 10.15 4.21 21.64
N GLU A 402 8.87 4.47 21.89
CA GLU A 402 7.82 4.24 20.90
C GLU A 402 7.99 5.19 19.70
N VAL A 403 8.23 6.48 19.94
CA VAL A 403 8.49 7.45 18.86
C VAL A 403 9.72 7.05 18.04
N ASP A 404 10.83 6.69 18.69
CA ASP A 404 12.05 6.21 18.02
C ASP A 404 11.76 4.99 17.14
N THR A 405 10.90 4.06 17.58
CA THR A 405 10.51 2.92 16.75
C THR A 405 9.62 3.29 15.56
N ILE A 406 8.80 4.33 15.67
CA ILE A 406 8.00 4.84 14.55
C ILE A 406 8.92 5.52 13.53
N VAL A 407 9.87 6.34 13.99
CA VAL A 407 10.86 7.02 13.15
C VAL A 407 11.73 6.03 12.39
N GLN A 408 12.14 4.92 13.01
CA GLN A 408 12.90 3.88 12.32
C GLN A 408 12.07 3.07 11.31
N MET A 409 10.74 3.09 11.43
CA MET A 409 9.83 2.29 10.61
C MET A 409 9.42 3.00 9.33
N VAL A 410 9.21 4.31 9.41
CA VAL A 410 8.95 5.20 8.26
C VAL A 410 10.24 5.37 7.47
#